data_AF-A0A5T1VKX8-F1
#
_entry.id   AF-A0A5T1VKX8-F1
#
_cell.length_a   1.000
_cell.length_b   1.000
_cell.length_c   1.000
_cell.angle_alpha   90.00
_cell.angle_beta   90.00
_cell.angle_gamma   90.00
#
_symmetry.space_group_name_H-M   'P 1'
#
loop_
_entity.id
_entity.type
_entity.pdbx_description
1 polymer ?
#
loop_
_entity_poly.entity_id
_entity_poly.type
_entity_poly.pdbx_seq_one_letter_code
_entity_poly.pdbx_strand_id
1 'polypeptide(L)' 'ASFDTNGNIINYYSVRRAPNRKSLSIIEEVYKILLEKEQKSGINAGVSALMDIVSSYKMTYNELIFNLQENN' A
#
# COMPACT_ATOMS: atom_id res chain seq x y z
N ALA A 1 7.49 -9.49 -13.01
CA ALA A 1 7.82 -10.90 -12.72
C ALA A 1 8.73 -11.42 -13.82
N SER A 2 9.67 -12.31 -13.52
CA SER A 2 10.50 -12.94 -14.57
C SER A 2 9.65 -13.97 -15.31
N PHE A 3 9.84 -14.05 -16.62
CA PHE A 3 9.14 -15.00 -17.49
C PHE A 3 10.13 -15.96 -18.15
N ASP A 4 9.72 -17.20 -18.40
CA ASP A 4 10.45 -18.12 -19.27
C ASP A 4 10.24 -17.78 -20.76
N THR A 5 10.84 -18.57 -21.65
CA THR A 5 10.72 -18.41 -23.10
C THR A 5 9.29 -18.62 -23.63
N ASN A 6 8.42 -19.26 -22.85
CA ASN A 6 7.03 -19.54 -23.18
C ASN A 6 6.05 -18.51 -22.55
N GLY A 7 6.57 -17.50 -21.85
CA GLY A 7 5.77 -16.48 -21.18
C GLY A 7 5.19 -16.90 -19.84
N ASN A 8 5.61 -18.03 -19.27
CA ASN A 8 5.17 -18.43 -17.92
C ASN A 8 5.95 -17.67 -16.86
N ILE A 9 5.26 -17.26 -15.79
CA ILE A 9 5.92 -16.64 -14.63
C ILE A 9 6.80 -17.67 -13.94
N ILE A 10 8.10 -17.42 -13.88
CA ILE A 10 9.07 -18.27 -13.18
C ILE A 10 9.59 -17.66 -11.89
N ASN A 11 9.43 -16.34 -11.70
CA ASN A 11 9.86 -15.69 -10.47
C ASN A 11 9.18 -14.34 -10.23
N TYR A 12 9.02 -13.96 -8.98
CA TYR A 12 8.59 -12.62 -8.58
C TYR A 12 9.77 -11.88 -7.94
N TYR A 13 10.20 -10.78 -8.54
CA TYR A 13 11.24 -9.95 -7.95
C TYR A 13 10.63 -9.00 -6.90
N SER A 14 11.22 -8.98 -5.71
CA SER A 14 10.88 -8.05 -4.63
C SER A 14 11.96 -7.00 -4.51
N VAL A 15 11.65 -5.77 -4.90
CA VAL A 15 12.55 -4.62 -4.74
C VAL A 15 12.23 -3.95 -3.41
N ARG A 16 13.12 -4.09 -2.42
CA ARG A 16 13.00 -3.41 -1.13
C ARG A 16 13.83 -2.13 -1.13
N ARG A 17 13.20 -1.03 -1.52
CA ARG A 17 13.76 0.31 -1.32
C ARG A 17 13.37 0.84 0.04
N ALA A 18 14.28 1.56 0.69
CA ALA A 18 13.92 2.30 1.89
C ALA A 18 12.81 3.32 1.52
N PRO A 19 11.70 3.35 2.27
CA PRO A 19 10.63 4.30 2.00
C PRO A 19 11.12 5.73 2.20
N ASN A 20 10.51 6.69 1.50
CA ASN A 20 10.84 8.09 1.71
C ASN A 20 10.51 8.50 3.16
N ARG A 21 11.45 9.14 3.85
CA ARG A 21 11.26 9.59 5.23
C ARG A 21 10.10 10.57 5.39
N LYS A 22 9.83 11.41 4.37
CA LYS A 22 8.68 12.32 4.36
C LYS A 22 7.35 11.57 4.31
N SER A 23 7.32 10.39 3.71
CA SER A 23 6.13 9.54 3.61
C SER A 23 5.85 8.75 4.89
N LEU A 24 6.83 8.63 5.81
CA LEU A 24 6.66 7.88 7.07
C LEU A 24 5.55 8.46 7.94
N SER A 25 5.50 9.78 8.13
CA SER A 25 4.47 10.40 8.97
C SER A 25 3.07 10.18 8.43
N ILE A 26 2.91 10.18 7.11
CA ILE A 26 1.63 9.91 6.44
C ILE A 26 1.20 8.45 6.68
N ILE A 27 2.13 7.51 6.48
CA ILE A 27 1.84 6.08 6.68
C ILE A 27 1.55 5.78 8.16
N GLU A 28 2.24 6.43 9.09
CA GLU A 28 1.98 6.29 10.53
C GLU A 28 0.56 6.73 10.90
N GLU A 29 0.07 7.83 10.33
CA GLU A 29 -1.29 8.31 10.56
C GLU A 29 -2.34 7.36 9.97
N VAL A 30 -2.13 6.91 8.73
CA VAL A 30 -2.99 5.91 8.10
C VAL A 30 -3.05 4.65 8.97
N TYR A 31 -1.90 4.14 9.42
CA TYR A 31 -1.82 2.93 10.22
C TYR A 31 -2.59 3.06 11.55
N LYS A 32 -2.53 4.21 12.21
CA LYS A 32 -3.32 4.46 13.44
C LYS A 32 -4.81 4.36 13.17
N ILE A 33 -5.30 4.97 12.08
CA ILE A 33 -6.71 4.92 11.70
C ILE A 33 -7.15 3.47 11.43
N LEU A 34 -6.35 2.71 10.69
CA LEU A 34 -6.66 1.31 10.40
C LEU A 34 -6.70 0.47 11.67
N LEU A 35 -5.69 0.60 12.54
CA LEU A 35 -5.61 -0.14 13.79
C LEU A 35 -6.81 0.12 14.69
N GLU A 36 -7.26 1.38 14.81
CA GLU A 36 -8.45 1.71 15.58
C GLU A 36 -9.73 1.05 15.01
N LYS A 37 -9.84 0.97 13.68
CA LYS A 37 -10.99 0.33 13.02
C LYS A 37 -10.96 -1.18 13.19
N GLU A 38 -9.77 -1.78 13.08
CA GLU A 38 -9.55 -3.21 13.29
C GLU A 38 -9.86 -3.62 14.73
N GLN A 39 -9.43 -2.84 15.71
CA GLN A 39 -9.72 -3.11 17.13
C GLN A 39 -11.22 -3.09 17.44
N LYS A 40 -11.99 -2.25 16.75
CA LYS A 40 -13.43 -2.08 17.00
C LYS A 40 -14.29 -3.07 16.22
N SER A 41 -13.90 -3.43 15.00
CA SER A 41 -14.79 -4.11 14.05
C SER A 41 -14.09 -5.20 13.22
N GLY A 42 -12.87 -5.57 13.60
CA GLY A 42 -12.09 -6.61 12.95
C GLY A 42 -11.42 -6.18 11.64
N ILE A 43 -10.65 -7.10 11.07
CA ILE A 43 -9.78 -6.84 9.92
C ILE A 43 -10.52 -6.28 8.69
N ASN A 44 -11.74 -6.75 8.44
CA ASN A 44 -12.52 -6.29 7.30
C ASN A 44 -12.83 -4.79 7.37
N ALA A 45 -13.04 -4.25 8.57
CA ALA A 45 -13.26 -2.82 8.77
C ALA A 45 -12.00 -2.00 8.52
N GLY A 46 -10.83 -2.54 8.87
CA GLY A 46 -9.54 -1.95 8.50
C GLY A 46 -9.36 -1.91 6.99
N VAL A 47 -9.63 -3.01 6.29
CA VAL A 47 -9.54 -3.07 4.82
C VAL A 47 -10.50 -2.09 4.14
N SER A 48 -11.76 -2.00 4.58
CA SER A 48 -12.69 -1.00 4.05
C SER A 48 -12.21 0.42 4.31
N ALA A 49 -11.73 0.73 5.53
CA ALA A 49 -11.21 2.06 5.84
C ALA A 49 -10.00 2.43 4.97
N LEU A 50 -9.10 1.47 4.69
CA LEU A 50 -7.98 1.67 3.77
C LEU A 50 -8.48 1.99 2.35
N MET A 51 -9.45 1.22 1.86
CA MET A 51 -10.02 1.45 0.52
C MET A 51 -10.75 2.79 0.43
N ASP A 52 -11.43 3.22 1.49
CA ASP A 52 -12.10 4.52 1.57
C ASP A 52 -11.07 5.67 1.53
N ILE A 53 -9.98 5.55 2.30
CA ILE A 53 -8.88 6.51 2.29
C ILE A 53 -8.30 6.62 0.89
N VAL A 54 -7.94 5.49 0.27
CA VAL A 54 -7.37 5.45 -1.09
C VAL A 54 -8.33 6.07 -2.11
N SER A 55 -9.61 5.73 -2.02
CA SER A 55 -10.66 6.26 -2.89
C SER A 55 -10.87 7.78 -2.71
N SER A 56 -10.67 8.30 -1.49
CA SER A 56 -10.76 9.75 -1.21
C SER A 56 -9.72 10.56 -2.00
N TYR A 57 -8.58 9.95 -2.30
CA TYR A 57 -7.52 10.53 -3.14
C TYR A 57 -7.73 10.28 -4.64
N LYS A 58 -8.86 9.66 -5.04
CA LYS A 58 -9.20 9.32 -6.44
C LYS A 58 -8.12 8.50 -7.15
N MET A 59 -7.44 7.63 -6.42
CA MET A 59 -6.38 6.76 -6.93
C MET A 59 -6.62 5.32 -6.52
N THR A 60 -5.90 4.40 -7.16
CA THR A 60 -5.80 3.00 -6.75
C THR A 60 -4.76 2.85 -5.64
N TYR A 61 -4.81 1.73 -4.91
CA TYR A 61 -3.82 1.44 -3.87
C TYR A 61 -2.40 1.45 -4.42
N ASN A 62 -2.19 0.85 -5.60
CA ASN A 62 -0.86 0.81 -6.23
C ASN A 62 -0.35 2.21 -6.59
N GLU A 63 -1.21 3.07 -7.13
CA GLU A 63 -0.85 4.46 -7.42
C GLU A 63 -0.50 5.23 -6.15
N LEU A 64 -1.23 5.05 -5.05
CA LEU A 64 -0.89 5.65 -3.76
C LEU A 64 0.51 5.21 -3.29
N ILE A 65 0.77 3.89 -3.31
CA ILE A 65 2.06 3.34 -2.89
C ILE A 65 3.21 3.85 -3.78
N PHE A 66 3.00 3.95 -5.09
CA PHE A 66 4.00 4.51 -5.99
C PHE A 66 4.26 5.99 -5.72
N ASN A 67 3.21 6.79 -5.52
CA ASN A 67 3.34 8.21 -5.15
C ASN A 67 4.11 8.40 -3.84
N LEU A 68 3.83 7.57 -2.82
CA LEU A 68 4.55 7.61 -1.54
C LEU A 68 6.02 7.22 -1.68
N GLN A 69 6.37 6.44 -2.71
CA GLN A 69 7.73 6.02 -3.00
C GLN A 69 8.51 7.05 -3.83
N GLU A 70 7.86 7.78 -4.74
CA GLU A 70 8.51 8.70 -5.69
C GLU A 70 8.70 10.13 -5.18
N ASN A 71 7.86 10.62 -4.28
CA ASN A 71 7.88 12.01 -3.82
C ASN A 71 9.17 12.35 -3.03
N ASN A 72 10.20 12.86 -3.72
CA ASN A 72 11.48 13.36 -3.17
C ASN A 72 11.38 14.76 -2.56
#